data_AF-A0A5E4M518-F1
#
_entry.id   AF-A0A5E4M518-F1
#
_cell.length_a   1.000
_cell.length_b   1.000
_cell.length_c   1.000
_cell.angle_alpha   90.00
_cell.angle_beta   90.00
_cell.angle_gamma   90.00
#
_symmetry.space_group_name_H-M   'P 1'
#
loop_
_entity.id
_entity.type
_entity.pdbx_description
1 polymer ?
#
loop_
_entity_poly.entity_id
_entity_poly.type
_entity_poly.pdbx_seq_one_letter_code
_entity_poly.pdbx_strand_id
1 'polypeptide(L)'
;MSSCEDFEKEKEEFMSYLDQYGVMDKLTDTLIMLYNETESPLDPIDFVRKNMCLDNADVKGIAEMKSKLVDAKAELNRLLNVRNEFKNHLSRLEGKGCSSDEDCGGVETDDDFGMDQLTATATDPKPESR
;
A
#
# COMPACT_ATOMS: atom_id res chain seq x y z
N MET A 1 35.40 44.52 -8.60
CA MET A 1 34.55 44.47 -7.40
C MET A 1 33.13 43.97 -7.70
N SER A 2 32.56 44.18 -8.91
CA SER A 2 31.22 43.63 -9.27
C SER A 2 31.02 42.12 -9.11
N SER A 3 31.95 41.27 -9.55
CA SER A 3 31.71 39.82 -9.61
C SER A 3 31.53 39.12 -8.25
N CYS A 4 31.91 39.77 -7.14
CA CYS A 4 31.75 39.20 -5.79
C CYS A 4 30.36 39.51 -5.21
N GLU A 5 29.82 40.69 -5.53
CA GLU A 5 28.47 41.11 -5.14
C GLU A 5 27.40 40.29 -5.91
N ASP A 6 27.67 39.99 -7.18
CA ASP A 6 26.79 39.13 -7.99
C ASP A 6 26.70 37.71 -7.41
N PHE A 7 27.81 37.15 -6.93
CA PHE A 7 27.86 35.82 -6.31
C PHE A 7 27.16 35.78 -4.94
N GLU A 8 27.30 36.83 -4.14
CA GLU A 8 26.60 36.96 -2.85
C GLU A 8 25.09 37.04 -3.04
N LYS A 9 24.64 37.78 -4.06
CA LYS A 9 23.22 37.90 -4.41
C LYS A 9 22.64 36.57 -4.89
N GLU A 10 23.33 35.85 -5.78
CA GLU A 10 22.88 34.54 -6.27
C GLU A 10 22.79 33.52 -5.12
N LYS A 11 23.76 33.55 -4.19
CA LYS A 11 23.73 32.72 -2.99
C LYS A 11 22.55 33.08 -2.07
N GLU A 12 22.28 34.35 -1.88
CA GLU A 12 21.17 34.81 -1.04
C GLU A 12 19.80 34.43 -1.63
N GLU A 13 19.66 34.52 -2.96
CA GLU A 13 18.48 34.03 -3.68
C GLU A 13 18.31 32.52 -3.51
N PHE A 14 19.39 31.73 -3.62
CA PHE A 14 19.36 30.28 -3.40
C PHE A 14 19.04 29.92 -1.94
N MET A 15 19.60 30.65 -0.98
CA MET A 15 19.31 30.44 0.45
C MET A 15 17.85 30.77 0.77
N SER A 16 17.32 31.88 0.24
CA SER A 16 15.89 32.23 0.36
C SER A 16 14.99 31.17 -0.27
N TYR A 17 15.40 30.60 -1.40
CA TYR A 17 14.69 29.48 -2.01
C TYR A 17 14.65 28.29 -1.04
N LEU A 18 15.80 27.81 -0.53
CA LEU A 18 15.82 26.68 0.39
C LEU A 18 15.03 26.93 1.69
N ASP A 19 15.05 28.16 2.18
CA ASP A 19 14.28 28.60 3.35
C ASP A 19 12.77 28.60 3.07
N GLN A 20 12.35 29.14 1.92
CA GLN A 20 10.94 29.18 1.51
C GLN A 20 10.31 27.78 1.38
N TYR A 21 11.09 26.78 0.96
CA TYR A 21 10.63 25.38 0.88
C TYR A 21 10.88 24.59 2.18
N GLY A 22 11.39 25.21 3.25
CA GLY A 22 11.60 24.59 4.56
C GLY A 22 12.74 23.56 4.59
N VAL A 23 13.62 23.56 3.58
CA VAL A 23 14.77 22.64 3.51
C VAL A 23 15.78 22.97 4.61
N MET A 24 15.99 24.26 4.86
CA MET A 24 16.89 24.74 5.92
C MET A 24 16.41 24.33 7.30
N ASP A 25 15.11 24.46 7.57
CA ASP A 25 14.49 24.04 8.84
C ASP A 25 14.62 22.53 9.03
N LYS A 26 14.30 21.72 8.01
CA LYS A 26 14.43 20.26 8.09
C LYS A 26 15.85 19.78 8.25
N LEU A 27 16.81 20.43 7.60
CA LEU A 27 18.22 20.13 7.80
C LEU A 27 18.63 20.46 9.24
N THR A 28 18.20 21.61 9.76
CA THR A 28 18.47 22.05 11.14
C THR A 28 17.89 21.08 12.16
N ASP A 29 16.62 20.69 12.02
CA ASP A 29 15.97 19.70 12.89
C ASP A 29 16.71 18.36 12.87
N THR A 30 17.08 17.87 11.69
CA THR A 30 17.83 16.61 11.54
C THR A 30 19.20 16.67 12.20
N LEU A 31 19.89 17.80 12.09
CA LEU A 31 21.19 18.03 12.74
C LEU A 31 21.04 18.16 14.27
N ILE A 32 19.95 18.78 14.76
CA ILE A 32 19.63 18.83 16.19
C ILE A 32 19.33 17.44 16.72
N MET A 33 18.57 16.63 16.00
CA MET A 33 18.31 15.22 16.36
C MET A 33 19.61 14.43 16.45
N LEU A 34 20.48 14.55 15.45
CA LEU A 34 21.79 13.90 15.43
C LEU A 34 22.69 14.38 16.58
N TYR A 35 22.61 15.65 16.95
CA TYR A 35 23.37 16.22 18.06
C TYR A 35 22.88 15.75 19.43
N ASN A 36 21.57 15.54 19.59
CA ASN A 36 20.96 15.10 20.85
C ASN A 36 21.05 13.56 21.06
N GLU A 37 21.30 12.79 20.00
CA GLU A 37 21.52 11.34 20.10
C GLU A 37 22.82 11.07 20.90
N THR A 38 22.71 10.37 22.03
CA THR A 38 23.83 10.14 22.96
C THR A 38 24.83 9.09 22.46
N GLU A 39 24.42 8.24 21.51
CA GLU A 39 25.30 7.33 20.78
C GLU A 39 25.44 7.83 19.35
N SER A 40 26.65 8.26 18.98
CA SER A 40 26.95 8.68 17.61
C SER A 40 26.61 7.52 16.66
N PRO A 41 25.65 7.66 15.75
CA PRO A 41 25.29 6.58 14.85
C PRO A 41 26.50 6.18 14.02
N LEU A 42 26.66 4.87 13.79
CA LEU A 42 27.79 4.29 13.06
C LEU A 42 27.96 4.91 11.65
N ASP A 43 26.85 5.37 11.06
CA ASP A 43 26.81 6.14 9.82
C ASP A 43 25.88 7.36 9.95
N PRO A 44 26.42 8.56 10.18
CA PRO A 44 25.66 9.81 10.25
C PRO A 44 24.96 10.18 8.92
N ILE A 45 25.50 9.78 7.77
CA ILE A 45 24.91 10.10 6.47
C ILE A 45 23.64 9.28 6.23
N ASP A 46 23.63 8.02 6.65
CA ASP A 46 22.44 7.18 6.65
C ASP A 46 21.35 7.74 7.58
N PHE A 47 21.74 8.28 8.74
CA PHE A 47 20.80 8.91 9.68
C PHE A 47 20.12 10.13 9.04
N VAL A 48 20.90 11.03 8.44
CA VAL A 48 20.35 12.22 7.78
C VAL A 48 19.41 11.84 6.64
N ARG A 49 19.80 10.86 5.78
CA ARG A 49 18.94 10.39 4.69
C ARG A 49 17.60 9.83 5.19
N LYS A 50 17.61 9.03 6.26
CA LYS A 50 16.38 8.48 6.83
C LYS A 50 15.48 9.59 7.36
N ASN A 51 16.00 10.48 8.19
CA ASN A 51 15.19 11.53 8.82
C ASN A 51 14.66 12.56 7.80
N MET A 52 15.42 12.87 6.74
CA MET A 52 14.93 13.76 5.68
C MET A 52 13.92 13.08 4.74
N CYS A 53 13.96 11.76 4.55
CA CYS A 53 13.01 11.03 3.68
C CYS A 53 11.75 10.51 4.40
N LEU A 54 11.76 10.40 5.73
CA LEU A 54 10.62 9.87 6.50
C LEU A 54 9.48 10.89 6.67
N ASP A 55 9.79 12.18 6.61
CA ASP A 55 8.82 13.27 6.73
C ASP A 55 8.00 13.54 5.46
N ASN A 56 8.22 12.75 4.40
CA ASN A 56 7.30 12.76 3.26
C ASN A 56 5.94 12.29 3.78
N ALA A 57 4.97 13.21 3.89
CA ALA A 57 3.59 12.93 4.28
C ALA A 57 2.99 11.74 3.50
N ASP A 58 3.49 11.51 2.28
CA ASP A 58 3.23 10.34 1.45
C ASP A 58 3.51 9.01 2.15
N VAL A 59 4.59 8.86 2.93
CA VAL A 59 4.92 7.58 3.58
C VAL A 59 3.89 7.24 4.66
N LYS A 60 3.46 8.23 5.45
CA LYS A 60 2.40 8.07 6.46
C LYS A 60 1.04 7.82 5.81
N GLY A 61 0.71 8.56 4.74
CA GLY A 61 -0.50 8.35 3.95
C GLY A 61 -0.53 6.97 3.27
N ILE A 62 0.60 6.50 2.75
CA ILE A 62 0.74 5.17 2.15
C ILE A 62 0.56 4.09 3.22
N ALA A 63 1.11 4.24 4.42
CA ALA A 63 0.92 3.29 5.50
C ALA A 63 -0.55 3.21 5.94
N GLU A 64 -1.21 4.35 6.09
CA GLU A 64 -2.64 4.41 6.44
C GLU A 64 -3.52 3.80 5.33
N MET A 65 -3.22 4.11 4.06
CA MET A 65 -3.91 3.54 2.90
C MET A 65 -3.72 2.02 2.82
N LYS A 66 -2.51 1.52 3.09
CA LYS A 66 -2.24 0.09 3.18
C LYS A 66 -3.07 -0.58 4.28
N SER A 67 -3.19 0.04 5.46
CA SER A 67 -4.05 -0.46 6.55
C SER A 67 -5.51 -0.55 6.10
N LYS A 68 -6.06 0.54 5.54
CA LYS A 68 -7.45 0.56 5.04
C LYS A 68 -7.71 -0.51 3.98
N LEU A 69 -6.72 -0.80 3.13
CA LEU A 69 -6.82 -1.84 2.11
C LEU A 69 -6.90 -3.24 2.75
N VAL A 70 -6.11 -3.51 3.79
CA VAL A 70 -6.18 -4.77 4.56
C VAL A 70 -7.55 -4.92 5.23
N ASP A 71 -8.03 -3.86 5.90
CA ASP A 71 -9.32 -3.88 6.59
C ASP A 71 -10.49 -4.10 5.62
N ALA A 72 -10.49 -3.39 4.48
CA ALA A 72 -11.51 -3.55 3.44
C ALA A 72 -11.49 -4.97 2.84
N LYS A 73 -10.31 -5.56 2.62
CA LYS A 73 -10.19 -6.95 2.15
C LYS A 73 -10.70 -7.95 3.19
N ALA A 74 -10.44 -7.71 4.47
CA ALA A 74 -10.94 -8.56 5.55
C ALA A 74 -12.49 -8.53 5.59
N GLU A 75 -13.08 -7.33 5.51
CA GLU A 75 -14.54 -7.20 5.50
C GLU A 75 -15.17 -7.79 4.23
N LEU A 76 -14.54 -7.63 3.07
CA LEU A 76 -14.99 -8.27 1.83
C LEU A 76 -15.04 -9.78 1.99
N ASN A 77 -13.97 -10.40 2.51
CA ASN A 77 -13.96 -11.84 2.75
C ASN A 77 -15.03 -12.28 3.76
N ARG A 78 -15.25 -11.49 4.82
CA ARG A 78 -16.32 -11.76 5.80
C ARG A 78 -17.69 -11.74 5.13
N LEU A 79 -17.99 -10.70 4.35
CA LEU A 79 -19.25 -10.57 3.63
C LEU A 79 -19.43 -11.67 2.58
N LEU A 80 -18.36 -12.07 1.89
CA LEU A 80 -18.39 -13.18 0.95
C LEU A 80 -18.73 -14.51 1.63
N ASN A 81 -18.13 -14.78 2.79
CA ASN A 81 -18.45 -15.98 3.57
C ASN A 81 -19.92 -15.98 4.02
N VAL A 82 -20.39 -14.87 4.59
CA VAL A 82 -21.78 -14.72 5.01
C VAL A 82 -22.75 -14.88 3.84
N ARG A 83 -22.45 -14.28 2.68
CA ARG A 83 -23.23 -14.44 1.44
C ARG A 83 -23.26 -15.90 0.97
N ASN A 84 -22.14 -16.61 1.05
CA ASN A 84 -22.06 -18.02 0.68
C ASN A 84 -22.85 -18.91 1.66
N GLU A 85 -22.77 -18.62 2.97
CA GLU A 85 -23.57 -19.31 3.99
C GLU A 85 -25.07 -19.12 3.76
N PHE A 86 -25.51 -17.90 3.48
CA PHE A 86 -26.91 -17.63 3.15
C PHE A 86 -27.33 -18.29 1.85
N LYS A 87 -26.50 -18.24 0.80
CA LYS A 87 -26.77 -18.94 -0.47
C LYS A 87 -26.93 -20.44 -0.25
N ASN A 88 -26.06 -21.05 0.55
CA ASN A 88 -26.14 -22.46 0.92
C ASN A 88 -27.41 -22.76 1.73
N HIS A 89 -27.83 -21.86 2.61
CA HIS A 89 -29.07 -22.01 3.37
C HIS A 89 -30.31 -21.95 2.45
N LEU A 90 -30.32 -21.01 1.50
CA LEU A 90 -31.38 -20.89 0.49
C LEU A 90 -31.49 -22.15 -0.36
N SER A 91 -30.37 -22.65 -0.92
CA SER A 91 -30.39 -23.88 -1.73
C SER A 91 -30.87 -25.11 -0.93
N ARG A 92 -30.59 -25.18 0.37
CA ARG A 92 -31.09 -26.25 1.25
C ARG A 92 -32.59 -26.15 1.53
N LEU A 93 -33.15 -24.94 1.56
CA LEU A 93 -34.57 -24.72 1.75
C LEU A 93 -35.35 -24.90 0.45
N GLU A 94 -34.82 -24.41 -0.67
CA GLU A 94 -35.35 -24.65 -2.01
C GLU A 94 -35.36 -26.16 -2.33
N GLY A 95 -34.30 -26.90 -1.98
CA GLY A 95 -34.26 -28.36 -2.10
C GLY A 95 -35.17 -29.13 -1.15
N LYS A 96 -35.71 -28.47 -0.10
CA LYS A 96 -36.66 -29.06 0.86
C LYS A 96 -38.12 -28.68 0.58
N GLY A 97 -38.35 -27.91 -0.49
CA GLY A 97 -39.68 -27.48 -0.94
C GLY A 97 -40.40 -28.44 -1.89
N CYS A 98 -39.81 -29.58 -2.26
CA CYS A 98 -40.41 -30.47 -3.25
C CYS A 98 -40.54 -31.91 -2.73
N SER A 99 -41.62 -32.15 -1.99
CA SER A 99 -42.23 -33.49 -1.86
C SER A 99 -43.74 -33.34 -2.02
N SER A 100 -44.17 -32.93 -3.20
CA SER A 100 -45.50 -33.19 -3.78
C SER A 100 -45.41 -32.86 -5.27
N ASP A 101 -45.12 -33.90 -6.05
CA ASP A 101 -45.67 -34.19 -7.37
C ASP A 101 -46.10 -33.00 -8.26
N GLU A 102 -45.30 -32.69 -9.29
CA GLU A 102 -45.63 -32.90 -10.71
C GLU A 102 -44.75 -32.02 -11.63
N ASP A 103 -44.38 -32.67 -12.73
CA ASP A 103 -43.92 -32.15 -14.03
C ASP A 103 -42.45 -31.72 -14.22
N CYS A 104 -41.86 -32.39 -15.22
CA CYS A 104 -40.48 -32.32 -15.64
C CYS A 104 -40.41 -31.36 -16.83
N GLY A 105 -40.29 -30.06 -16.55
CA GLY A 105 -40.06 -29.03 -17.56
C GLY A 105 -38.59 -28.68 -17.65
N GLY A 106 -37.87 -29.33 -18.57
CA GLY A 106 -36.51 -28.93 -18.93
C GLY A 106 -36.49 -27.47 -19.41
N VAL A 107 -35.58 -26.68 -18.85
CA VAL A 107 -35.17 -25.40 -19.41
C VAL A 107 -33.66 -25.43 -19.51
N GLU A 108 -33.20 -25.62 -20.74
CA GLU A 108 -31.85 -25.32 -21.18
C GLU A 108 -31.60 -23.84 -20.91
N THR A 109 -30.54 -23.54 -20.15
CA THR A 109 -29.91 -22.22 -20.18
C THR A 109 -28.47 -22.43 -20.61
N ASP A 110 -28.28 -22.30 -21.93
CA ASP A 110 -27.04 -21.84 -22.50
C ASP A 110 -26.72 -20.47 -21.90
N ASP A 111 -25.79 -20.42 -20.95
CA ASP A 111 -25.04 -19.22 -20.62
C ASP A 111 -23.60 -19.62 -20.35
N ASP A 112 -22.93 -19.86 -21.48
CA ASP A 112 -21.49 -19.77 -21.66
C ASP A 112 -21.01 -18.38 -21.19
N PHE A 113 -20.34 -18.32 -20.05
CA PHE A 113 -19.45 -17.21 -19.72
C PHE A 113 -18.13 -17.78 -19.25
N GLY A 114 -17.23 -17.95 -20.23
CA GLY A 114 -15.84 -18.36 -20.03
C GLY A 114 -15.16 -17.50 -18.97
N MET A 115 -14.80 -18.15 -17.87
CA MET A 115 -13.86 -17.60 -16.90
C MET A 115 -12.48 -18.13 -17.29
N ASP A 116 -11.78 -17.36 -18.12
CA ASP A 116 -10.40 -17.62 -18.49
C ASP A 116 -9.54 -17.80 -17.24
N GLN A 117 -8.86 -18.94 -17.24
CA GLN A 117 -7.90 -19.38 -16.25
C GLN A 117 -6.67 -18.47 -16.30
N LEU A 118 -6.43 -17.72 -15.23
CA LEU A 118 -5.09 -17.19 -14.93
C LEU A 118 -4.63 -17.71 -13.57
N THR A 119 -4.40 -19.03 -13.50
CA THR A 119 -3.49 -19.60 -12.51
C THR A 119 -2.06 -19.33 -12.97
N ALA A 120 -1.48 -18.23 -12.49
CA ALA A 120 -0.04 -18.01 -12.60
C ALA A 120 0.68 -19.08 -11.76
N THR A 121 1.24 -20.08 -12.43
CA THR A 121 2.16 -21.05 -11.87
C THR A 121 3.45 -20.34 -11.46
N ALA A 122 3.64 -20.07 -10.16
CA ALA A 122 4.95 -19.82 -9.60
C ALA A 122 5.66 -21.18 -9.46
N THR A 123 6.46 -21.53 -10.46
CA THR A 123 7.43 -22.62 -10.36
C THR A 123 8.63 -22.11 -9.59
N ASP A 124 8.76 -22.50 -8.33
CA ASP A 124 9.99 -22.36 -7.55
C ASP A 124 11.14 -23.12 -8.23
N PRO A 125 12.34 -22.53 -8.40
CA PRO A 125 13.53 -23.29 -8.76
C PRO A 125 14.08 -24.02 -7.52
N LYS A 126 14.13 -25.34 -7.64
CA LYS A 126 14.75 -26.33 -6.73
C LYS A 126 16.19 -25.94 -6.35
N PRO A 127 16.60 -26.06 -5.07
CA PRO A 127 18.00 -26.03 -4.70
C PRO A 127 18.62 -27.42 -4.94
N GLU A 128 19.59 -27.53 -5.85
CA GLU A 128 20.45 -28.70 -5.95
C GLU A 128 21.85 -28.37 -5.43
N SER A 129 22.21 -29.09 -4.38
CA SER A 129 23.53 -29.15 -3.77
C SER A 129 24.47 -29.97 -4.65
N ARG A 130 25.64 -29.43 -4.97
CA ARG A 130 26.90 -30.20 -5.04
C ARG A 130 28.12 -29.29 -4.93
#